data_AF-A0A7X3D8Z0-F1
#
_entry.id   AF-A0A7X3D8Z0-F1
#
_cell.length_a   1.000
_cell.length_b   1.000
_cell.length_c   1.000
_cell.angle_alpha   90.00
_cell.angle_beta   90.00
_cell.angle_gamma   90.00
#
_symmetry.space_group_name_H-M   'P 1'
#
loop_
_entity.id
_entity.type
_entity.pdbx_description
1 polymer ?
#
loop_
_entity_poly.entity_id
_entity_poly.type
_entity_poly.pdbx_seq_one_letter_code
_entity_poly.pdbx_strand_id
1 'polypeptide(L)'
;MGKWLKRFILLIAAAAIVLIAGGLWLKSYVAPRESLDLRYEPVDIQAKALSMVKRLSPELVLTEADVNNLMKMNLSEIAEGLPAGVTLDGARFELEGDRLLAHLNITYRDRLPVGLLGTYKLSWQPPNVVLEPVSLTVRGHGLSTGLLERKIVPLEFSQNIISVGDVRFEADTVVVKMKLRLK
;
A
#
# COMPACT_ATOMS: atom_id res chain seq x y z
N MET A 1 10.61 50.39 35.37
CA MET A 1 11.08 49.07 34.86
C MET A 1 9.96 48.11 34.43
N GLY A 2 8.77 48.06 35.06
CA GLY A 2 7.74 47.05 34.75
C GLY A 2 7.10 47.08 33.35
N LYS A 3 7.04 48.24 32.67
CA LYS A 3 6.43 48.33 31.32
C LYS A 3 7.27 47.65 30.23
N TRP A 4 8.59 47.65 30.37
CA TRP A 4 9.50 47.04 29.40
C TRP A 4 9.52 45.51 29.54
N LEU A 5 9.49 45.02 30.78
CA LEU A 5 9.36 43.59 31.08
C LEU A 5 8.03 43.01 30.58
N LYS A 6 6.92 43.74 30.75
CA LYS A 6 5.61 43.34 30.18
C LYS A 6 5.62 43.23 28.66
N ARG A 7 6.28 44.17 27.97
CA ARG A 7 6.44 44.13 26.49
C ARG A 7 7.30 42.96 26.04
N PHE A 8 8.37 42.66 26.76
CA PHE A 8 9.23 41.50 26.48
C PHE A 8 8.49 40.16 26.65
N ILE A 9 7.74 40.01 27.75
CA ILE A 9 6.93 38.81 27.99
C ILE A 9 5.85 38.66 26.91
N LEU A 10 5.22 39.76 26.50
CA LEU A 10 4.21 39.74 25.42
C LEU A 10 4.81 39.34 24.07
N LEU A 11 6.02 39.81 23.76
CA LEU A 11 6.76 39.43 22.55
C LEU A 11 7.14 37.94 22.55
N ILE A 12 7.62 37.41 23.68
CA ILE A 12 7.96 35.99 23.81
C ILE A 12 6.70 35.12 23.70
N ALA A 13 5.59 35.53 24.32
CA ALA A 13 4.32 34.83 24.22
C ALA A 13 3.78 34.84 22.77
N ALA A 14 3.85 35.98 22.08
CA ALA A 14 3.47 36.07 20.67
C ALA A 14 4.36 35.20 19.77
N ALA A 15 5.67 35.19 19.99
CA ALA A 15 6.59 34.33 19.27
C ALA A 15 6.29 32.84 19.52
N ALA A 16 5.99 32.46 20.76
CA ALA A 16 5.60 31.09 21.10
C ALA A 16 4.29 30.66 20.41
N ILE A 17 3.30 31.55 20.34
CA ILE A 17 2.03 31.30 19.62
C ILE A 17 2.29 31.07 18.13
N VAL A 18 3.13 31.89 17.50
CA VAL A 18 3.50 31.75 16.09
C VAL A 18 4.22 30.42 15.82
N LEU A 19 5.12 30.00 16.72
CA LEU A 19 5.82 28.72 16.61
C LEU A 19 4.88 27.52 16.76
N ILE A 20 3.93 27.58 17.71
CA ILE A 20 2.93 26.52 17.90
C ILE A 20 1.98 26.45 16.69
N ALA A 21 1.52 27.60 16.19
CA ALA A 21 0.67 27.66 15.00
C ALA A 21 1.39 27.13 13.74
N GLY A 22 2.66 27.48 13.56
CA GLY A 22 3.48 26.96 12.45
C GLY A 22 3.69 25.44 12.53
N GLY A 23 3.90 24.90 13.74
CA GLY A 23 4.02 23.46 13.95
C GLY A 23 2.74 22.67 13.65
N LEU A 24 1.57 23.23 13.99
CA LEU A 24 0.27 22.63 13.66
C LEU A 24 -0.01 22.68 12.16
N TRP A 25 0.39 23.77 11.48
CA TRP A 25 0.22 23.92 10.04
C TRP A 25 1.06 22.91 9.25
N LEU A 26 2.31 22.70 9.65
CA LEU A 26 3.19 21.68 9.04
C LEU A 26 2.64 20.25 9.24
N LYS A 27 2.04 19.94 10.39
CA LYS A 27 1.37 18.65 10.60
C LYS A 27 0.18 18.43 9.65
N SER A 28 -0.63 19.46 9.44
CA SER A 28 -1.76 19.38 8.51
C SER A 28 -1.32 19.21 7.05
N TYR A 29 -0.15 19.75 6.69
CA TYR A 29 0.35 19.66 5.32
C TYR A 29 0.64 18.20 4.91
N VAL A 30 1.12 17.38 5.84
CA VAL A 30 1.58 16.00 5.56
C VAL A 30 0.53 14.92 5.87
N ALA A 31 -0.52 15.24 6.64
CA ALA A 31 -1.55 14.30 7.08
C ALA A 31 -2.18 13.45 5.94
N PRO A 32 -2.83 12.32 6.20
CA PRO A 32 -3.61 11.60 5.18
C PRO A 32 -4.78 12.42 4.61
N ARG A 33 -5.20 12.15 3.36
CA ARG A 33 -6.49 12.68 2.82
C ARG A 33 -7.68 11.82 3.23
N GLU A 34 -7.44 10.52 3.37
CA GLU A 34 -8.45 9.52 3.70
C GLU A 34 -8.03 8.76 4.96
N SER A 35 -8.98 8.44 5.83
CA SER A 35 -8.75 7.51 6.93
C SER A 35 -8.81 6.09 6.39
N LEU A 36 -7.65 5.51 6.10
CA LEU A 36 -7.50 4.12 5.71
C LEU A 36 -7.33 3.23 6.94
N ASP A 37 -7.72 1.97 6.83
CA ASP A 37 -7.53 0.96 7.86
C ASP A 37 -6.80 -0.28 7.29
N LEU A 38 -6.38 -1.16 8.20
CA LEU A 38 -5.75 -2.44 7.86
C LEU A 38 -6.74 -3.62 7.88
N ARG A 39 -8.05 -3.36 8.00
CA ARG A 39 -9.04 -4.44 8.03
C ARG A 39 -9.13 -5.08 6.65
N TYR A 40 -9.20 -6.40 6.62
CA TYR A 40 -9.35 -7.19 5.41
C TYR A 40 -10.36 -8.32 5.63
N GLU A 41 -10.99 -8.75 4.54
CA GLU A 41 -11.78 -9.98 4.54
C GLU A 41 -10.89 -11.13 4.04
N PRO A 42 -10.86 -12.29 4.73
CA PRO A 42 -10.05 -13.41 4.30
C PRO A 42 -10.49 -13.89 2.91
N VAL A 43 -9.57 -13.83 1.95
CA VAL A 43 -9.82 -14.29 0.58
C VAL A 43 -9.51 -15.78 0.51
N ASP A 44 -10.54 -16.62 0.41
CA ASP A 44 -10.37 -18.05 0.23
C ASP A 44 -10.03 -18.38 -1.24
N ILE A 45 -8.73 -18.36 -1.52
CA ILE A 45 -8.17 -18.72 -2.83
C ILE A 45 -8.49 -20.18 -3.18
N GLN A 46 -8.63 -21.08 -2.20
CA GLN A 46 -8.96 -22.48 -2.45
C GLN A 46 -10.43 -22.63 -2.87
N ALA A 47 -11.36 -21.96 -2.19
CA ALA A 47 -12.76 -21.97 -2.58
C ALA A 47 -12.97 -21.34 -3.96
N LYS A 48 -12.28 -20.24 -4.28
CA LYS A 48 -12.30 -19.67 -5.64
C LYS A 48 -11.74 -20.64 -6.67
N ALA A 49 -10.62 -21.30 -6.37
CA ALA A 49 -10.05 -22.29 -7.27
C ALA A 49 -11.01 -23.50 -7.50
N LEU A 50 -11.71 -23.94 -6.46
CA LEU A 50 -12.73 -24.98 -6.56
C LEU A 50 -13.93 -24.55 -7.41
N SER A 51 -14.31 -23.27 -7.34
CA SER A 51 -15.38 -22.70 -8.16
C SER A 51 -15.03 -22.68 -9.65
N MET A 52 -13.74 -22.59 -10.00
CA MET A 52 -13.26 -22.70 -11.39
C MET A 52 -13.50 -24.10 -11.95
N VAL A 53 -13.18 -25.14 -11.17
CA VAL A 53 -13.44 -26.54 -11.55
C VAL A 53 -14.93 -26.76 -11.79
N LYS A 54 -15.78 -26.18 -10.94
CA LYS A 54 -17.25 -26.23 -11.10
C LYS A 54 -17.74 -25.48 -12.34
N ARG A 55 -17.08 -24.38 -12.72
CA ARG A 55 -17.43 -23.56 -13.90
C ARG A 55 -16.76 -24.03 -15.19
N LEU A 56 -15.92 -25.06 -15.14
CA LEU A 56 -15.13 -25.57 -16.27
C LEU A 56 -14.28 -24.48 -16.98
N SER A 57 -13.99 -23.37 -16.29
CA SER A 57 -13.13 -22.31 -16.81
C SER A 57 -11.83 -22.28 -16.01
N PRO A 58 -10.66 -22.50 -16.63
CA PRO A 58 -9.38 -22.53 -15.93
C PRO A 58 -8.84 -21.12 -15.63
N GLU A 59 -9.72 -20.14 -15.40
CA GLU A 59 -9.38 -18.73 -15.21
C GLU A 59 -9.80 -18.28 -13.81
N LEU A 60 -8.82 -17.90 -13.00
CA LEU A 60 -9.03 -17.29 -11.70
C LEU A 60 -9.07 -15.77 -11.89
N VAL A 61 -10.24 -15.18 -11.70
CA VAL A 61 -10.42 -13.73 -11.74
C VAL A 61 -10.34 -13.19 -10.32
N LEU A 62 -9.33 -12.36 -10.07
CA LEU A 62 -9.17 -11.60 -8.85
C LEU A 62 -9.67 -10.18 -9.09
N THR A 63 -10.67 -9.76 -8.34
CA THR A 63 -11.16 -8.38 -8.35
C THR A 63 -10.20 -7.47 -7.59
N GLU A 64 -10.28 -6.16 -7.81
CA GLU A 64 -9.57 -5.18 -6.98
C GLU A 64 -9.77 -5.43 -5.47
N ALA A 65 -11.00 -5.71 -5.03
CA ALA A 65 -11.29 -6.00 -3.63
C ALA A 65 -10.53 -7.24 -3.13
N ASP A 66 -10.43 -8.30 -3.95
CA ASP A 66 -9.65 -9.48 -3.61
C ASP A 66 -8.16 -9.15 -3.50
N VAL A 67 -7.61 -8.39 -4.46
CA VAL A 67 -6.21 -7.99 -4.46
C VAL A 67 -5.90 -7.10 -3.26
N ASN A 68 -6.77 -6.13 -2.94
CA ASN A 68 -6.63 -5.28 -1.77
C ASN A 68 -6.61 -6.10 -0.47
N ASN A 69 -7.53 -7.05 -0.31
CA ASN A 69 -7.57 -7.91 0.88
C ASN A 69 -6.35 -8.83 0.96
N LEU A 70 -5.90 -9.42 -0.15
CA LEU A 70 -4.69 -10.24 -0.21
C LEU A 70 -3.44 -9.43 0.15
N MET A 71 -3.31 -8.22 -0.39
CA MET A 71 -2.17 -7.35 -0.09
C MET A 71 -2.18 -6.92 1.39
N LYS A 72 -3.36 -6.57 1.94
CA LYS A 72 -3.53 -6.28 3.38
C LYS A 72 -3.18 -7.48 4.27
N MET A 73 -3.54 -8.70 3.86
CA MET A 73 -3.21 -9.92 4.60
C MET A 73 -1.70 -10.18 4.66
N ASN A 74 -0.97 -9.88 3.59
CA ASN A 74 0.49 -10.03 3.53
C ASN A 74 1.23 -8.76 4.02
N LEU A 75 0.50 -7.75 4.49
CA LEU A 75 1.07 -6.46 4.88
C LEU A 75 1.75 -6.52 6.23
N SER A 76 1.38 -7.47 7.09
CA SER A 76 2.04 -7.68 8.39
C SER A 76 3.53 -7.98 8.21
N GLU A 77 3.89 -8.78 7.21
CA GLU A 77 5.29 -9.07 6.87
C GLU A 77 6.03 -7.80 6.40
N ILE A 78 5.33 -6.90 5.71
CA ILE A 78 5.89 -5.62 5.26
C ILE A 78 6.03 -4.65 6.44
N ALA A 79 5.09 -4.65 7.38
CA ALA A 79 5.09 -3.79 8.55
C ALA A 79 6.29 -4.08 9.47
N GLU A 80 6.76 -5.32 9.53
CA GLU A 80 7.97 -5.70 10.29
C GLU A 80 9.26 -5.09 9.71
N GLY A 81 9.29 -4.80 8.41
CA GLY A 81 10.42 -4.18 7.72
C GLY A 81 10.47 -2.65 7.81
N LEU A 82 9.50 -2.02 8.48
CA LEU A 82 9.43 -0.56 8.54
C LEU A 82 10.52 0.04 9.44
N PRO A 83 11.07 1.22 9.09
CA PRO A 83 12.05 1.91 9.92
C PRO A 83 11.54 2.19 11.33
N ALA A 84 12.45 2.20 12.31
CA ALA A 84 12.10 2.47 13.70
C ALA A 84 11.32 3.79 13.86
N GLY A 85 10.17 3.71 14.54
CA GLY A 85 9.28 4.83 14.76
C GLY A 85 8.36 5.13 13.58
N VAL A 86 8.22 4.26 12.59
CA VAL A 86 7.15 4.31 11.60
C VAL A 86 6.11 3.26 11.95
N THR A 87 4.87 3.70 12.15
CA THR A 87 3.71 2.83 12.36
C THR A 87 2.84 2.87 11.12
N LEU A 88 2.40 1.71 10.62
CA LEU A 88 1.44 1.63 9.54
C LEU A 88 0.02 1.64 10.11
N ASP A 89 -0.74 2.69 9.79
CA ASP A 89 -2.09 2.90 10.32
C ASP A 89 -3.17 2.30 9.40
N GLY A 90 -2.92 2.30 8.09
CA GLY A 90 -3.89 1.88 7.10
C GLY A 90 -3.29 1.72 5.72
N ALA A 91 -3.94 0.91 4.89
CA ALA A 91 -3.54 0.68 3.51
C ALA A 91 -4.75 0.49 2.61
N ARG A 92 -4.63 0.85 1.35
CA ARG A 92 -5.61 0.57 0.30
C ARG A 92 -4.87 0.36 -1.00
N PHE A 93 -5.23 -0.70 -1.71
CA PHE A 93 -4.63 -1.05 -2.99
C PHE A 93 -5.68 -0.94 -4.08
N GLU A 94 -5.37 -0.17 -5.11
CA GLU A 94 -6.20 -0.05 -6.31
C GLU A 94 -5.46 -0.68 -7.49
N LEU A 95 -6.22 -1.29 -8.40
CA LEU A 95 -5.70 -1.78 -9.66
C LEU A 95 -6.06 -0.78 -10.75
N GLU A 96 -5.08 -0.44 -11.57
CA GLU A 96 -5.28 0.40 -12.75
C GLU A 96 -4.55 -0.22 -13.93
N GLY A 97 -5.17 -1.22 -14.56
CA GLY A 97 -4.54 -1.96 -15.65
C GLY A 97 -3.31 -2.72 -15.18
N ASP A 98 -2.15 -2.44 -15.78
CA ASP A 98 -0.86 -3.00 -15.41
C ASP A 98 -0.20 -2.30 -14.21
N ARG A 99 -0.96 -1.49 -13.45
CA ARG A 99 -0.45 -0.74 -12.30
C ARG A 99 -1.19 -1.11 -11.02
N LEU A 100 -0.42 -1.11 -9.94
CA LEU A 100 -0.92 -1.25 -8.57
C LEU A 100 -0.62 0.03 -7.81
N LEU A 101 -1.67 0.73 -7.37
CA LEU A 101 -1.57 1.93 -6.57
C LEU A 101 -1.73 1.55 -5.10
N ALA A 102 -0.67 1.73 -4.32
CA ALA A 102 -0.61 1.45 -2.90
C ALA A 102 -0.75 2.77 -2.11
N HIS A 103 -1.94 3.03 -1.60
CA HIS A 103 -2.22 4.14 -0.69
C HIS A 103 -1.92 3.68 0.74
N LEU A 104 -0.96 4.32 1.40
CA LEU A 104 -0.55 3.97 2.76
C LEU A 104 -0.70 5.16 3.68
N ASN A 105 -1.26 4.92 4.85
CA ASN A 105 -1.25 5.86 5.97
C ASN A 105 -0.26 5.37 7.00
N ILE A 106 0.73 6.20 7.31
CA ILE A 106 1.72 5.91 8.35
C ILE A 106 1.75 7.02 9.38
N THR A 107 2.18 6.70 10.59
CA THR A 107 2.49 7.67 11.63
C THR A 107 3.96 7.57 12.00
N TYR A 108 4.67 8.70 11.89
CA TYR A 108 6.06 8.81 12.32
C TYR A 108 6.16 9.31 13.77
N ARG A 109 6.93 8.58 14.58
CA ARG A 109 7.19 8.78 16.02
C ARG A 109 5.92 9.08 16.82
N ASP A 110 4.83 8.37 16.49
CA ASP A 110 3.51 8.50 17.12
C ASP A 110 2.91 9.91 17.08
N ARG A 111 3.39 10.79 16.18
CA ARG A 111 3.09 12.23 16.22
C ARG A 111 2.82 12.88 14.88
N LEU A 112 3.37 12.33 13.80
CA LEU A 112 3.27 12.91 12.47
C LEU A 112 2.60 11.91 11.52
N PRO A 113 1.30 12.07 11.25
CA PRO A 113 0.61 11.24 10.27
C PRO A 113 1.03 11.67 8.86
N VAL A 114 1.29 10.70 7.99
CA VAL A 114 1.78 10.87 6.63
C VAL A 114 0.99 9.97 5.69
N GLY A 115 0.48 10.55 4.60
CA GLY A 115 -0.11 9.80 3.49
C GLY A 115 0.88 9.57 2.36
N LEU A 116 1.11 8.31 2.01
CA LEU A 116 1.96 7.87 0.90
C LEU A 116 1.12 7.27 -0.22
N LEU A 117 1.55 7.48 -1.46
CA LEU A 117 1.06 6.78 -2.64
C LEU A 117 2.25 6.19 -3.39
N GLY A 118 2.39 4.87 -3.29
CA GLY A 118 3.33 4.10 -4.09
C GLY A 118 2.66 3.59 -5.36
N THR A 119 3.30 3.73 -6.51
CA THR A 119 2.84 3.13 -7.76
C THR A 119 3.81 2.05 -8.19
N TYR A 120 3.29 0.84 -8.43
CA TYR A 120 4.04 -0.27 -8.98
C TYR A 120 3.51 -0.66 -10.35
N LYS A 121 4.40 -1.04 -11.24
CA LYS A 121 4.06 -1.71 -12.50
C LYS A 121 4.07 -3.22 -12.27
N LEU A 122 2.99 -3.87 -12.67
CA LEU A 122 2.82 -5.31 -12.61
C LEU A 122 3.27 -5.92 -13.93
N SER A 123 4.12 -6.94 -13.86
CA SER A 123 4.49 -7.73 -15.04
C SER A 123 4.52 -9.22 -14.73
N TRP A 124 3.97 -10.01 -15.65
CA TRP A 124 4.04 -11.46 -15.59
C TRP A 124 5.37 -11.93 -16.18
N GLN A 125 6.21 -12.54 -15.35
CA GLN A 125 7.48 -13.15 -15.72
C GLN A 125 7.48 -14.59 -15.20
N PRO A 126 6.88 -15.54 -15.95
CA PRO A 126 6.58 -16.88 -15.45
C PRO A 126 7.79 -17.52 -14.73
N PRO A 127 7.61 -18.10 -13.53
CA PRO A 127 6.36 -18.30 -12.78
C PRO A 127 6.00 -17.14 -11.81
N ASN A 128 6.59 -15.97 -11.97
CA ASN A 128 6.54 -14.87 -11.00
C ASN A 128 5.72 -13.69 -11.50
N VAL A 129 5.02 -13.03 -10.58
CA VAL A 129 4.57 -11.65 -10.77
C VAL A 129 5.64 -10.72 -10.21
N VAL A 130 6.10 -9.79 -11.05
CA VAL A 130 7.10 -8.80 -10.67
C VAL A 130 6.41 -7.46 -10.47
N LEU A 131 6.60 -6.89 -9.28
CA LEU A 131 6.18 -5.54 -8.92
C LEU A 131 7.39 -4.62 -9.06
N GLU A 132 7.41 -3.81 -10.11
CA GLU A 132 8.47 -2.85 -10.38
C GLU A 132 8.06 -1.46 -9.85
N PRO A 133 8.84 -0.84 -8.96
CA PRO A 133 8.51 0.46 -8.41
C PRO A 133 8.61 1.55 -9.48
N VAL A 134 7.52 2.29 -9.68
CA VAL A 134 7.45 3.39 -10.66
C VAL A 134 7.61 4.73 -9.98
N SER A 135 6.85 4.95 -8.90
CA SER A 135 6.87 6.22 -8.18
C SER A 135 6.50 6.01 -6.72
N LEU A 136 7.00 6.90 -5.88
CA LEU A 136 6.54 7.06 -4.51
C LEU A 136 6.24 8.54 -4.32
N THR A 137 5.06 8.87 -3.81
CA THR A 137 4.67 10.26 -3.59
C THR A 137 4.12 10.47 -2.19
N VAL A 138 4.42 11.63 -1.61
CA VAL A 138 3.78 12.15 -0.39
C VAL A 138 2.98 13.38 -0.82
N ARG A 139 1.66 13.36 -0.66
CA ARG A 139 0.80 14.51 -1.01
C ARG A 139 1.02 15.05 -2.44
N GLY A 140 1.38 14.17 -3.40
CA GLY A 140 1.65 14.54 -4.78
C GLY A 140 3.08 15.03 -5.06
N HIS A 141 3.93 15.13 -4.04
CA HIS A 141 5.37 15.37 -4.20
C HIS A 141 6.12 14.05 -4.34
N GLY A 142 6.93 13.92 -5.38
CA GLY A 142 7.77 12.75 -5.60
C GLY A 142 8.82 12.57 -4.52
N LEU A 143 8.89 11.38 -3.95
CA LEU A 143 10.00 10.90 -3.15
C LEU A 143 10.94 10.05 -4.01
N SER A 144 12.13 9.77 -3.49
CA SER A 144 13.04 8.82 -4.11
C SER A 144 12.40 7.43 -4.17
N THR A 145 12.38 6.83 -5.36
CA THR A 145 11.91 5.46 -5.59
C THR A 145 12.84 4.40 -5.00
N GLY A 146 14.07 4.76 -4.60
CA GLY A 146 14.99 3.85 -3.92
C GLY A 146 14.50 3.38 -2.54
N LEU A 147 13.44 3.97 -2.01
CA LEU A 147 12.74 3.50 -0.82
C LEU A 147 11.76 2.35 -1.12
N LEU A 148 11.40 2.14 -2.39
CA LEU A 148 10.56 1.05 -2.82
C LEU A 148 11.42 -0.06 -3.42
N GLU A 149 11.30 -1.25 -2.86
CA GLU A 149 12.00 -2.42 -3.39
C GLU A 149 11.18 -3.09 -4.49
N ARG A 150 11.88 -3.61 -5.50
CA ARG A 150 11.30 -4.50 -6.49
C ARG A 150 10.92 -5.81 -5.80
N LYS A 151 9.64 -6.18 -5.83
CA LYS A 151 9.15 -7.42 -5.21
C LYS A 151 8.86 -8.47 -6.29
N ILE A 152 9.35 -9.68 -6.07
CA ILE A 152 9.07 -10.84 -6.92
C ILE A 152 8.17 -11.77 -6.12
N VAL A 153 6.95 -11.98 -6.61
CA VAL A 153 5.96 -12.84 -5.97
C VAL A 153 5.84 -14.12 -6.80
N PRO A 154 6.38 -15.26 -6.33
CA PRO A 154 6.19 -16.53 -7.00
C PRO A 154 4.73 -16.95 -6.91
N LEU A 155 4.09 -17.21 -8.05
CA LEU A 155 2.74 -17.76 -8.08
C LEU A 155 2.82 -19.28 -8.25
N GLU A 156 3.07 -19.95 -7.14
CA GLU A 156 3.08 -21.41 -7.07
C GLU A 156 1.92 -21.91 -6.21
N PHE A 157 1.13 -22.82 -6.78
CA PHE A 157 0.09 -23.52 -6.03
C PHE A 157 0.70 -24.79 -5.44
N SER A 158 0.53 -24.97 -4.12
CA SER A 158 1.09 -26.12 -3.37
C SER A 158 0.56 -27.48 -3.82
N GLN A 159 -0.50 -27.52 -4.64
CA GLN A 159 -1.02 -28.74 -5.21
C GLN A 159 -0.43 -28.99 -6.61
N ASN A 160 0.38 -30.05 -6.72
CA ASN A 160 1.17 -30.49 -7.89
C ASN A 160 0.39 -30.72 -9.22
N ILE A 161 -0.91 -30.44 -9.27
CA ILE A 161 -1.79 -30.74 -10.40
C ILE A 161 -2.04 -29.48 -11.26
N ILE A 162 -1.91 -28.28 -10.69
CA ILE A 162 -2.29 -27.04 -11.37
C ILE A 162 -1.15 -26.03 -11.31
N SER A 163 -0.70 -25.53 -12.46
CA SER A 163 0.30 -24.46 -12.59
C SER A 163 -0.30 -23.17 -13.15
N VAL A 164 0.35 -22.04 -12.91
CA VAL A 164 0.00 -20.78 -13.57
C VAL A 164 0.57 -20.78 -14.98
N GLY A 165 -0.31 -20.59 -15.96
CA GLY A 165 0.06 -20.52 -17.37
C GLY A 165 0.28 -19.09 -17.84
N ASP A 166 -0.63 -18.18 -17.49
CA ASP A 166 -0.61 -16.78 -17.93
C ASP A 166 -1.25 -15.89 -16.84
N VAL A 167 -0.81 -14.64 -16.75
CA VAL A 167 -1.42 -13.63 -15.88
C VAL A 167 -1.64 -12.38 -16.70
N ARG A 168 -2.89 -11.90 -16.71
CA ARG A 168 -3.30 -10.69 -17.40
C ARG A 168 -3.80 -9.68 -16.40
N PHE A 169 -3.32 -8.46 -16.53
CA PHE A 169 -3.76 -7.33 -15.73
C PHE A 169 -4.74 -6.51 -16.57
N GLU A 170 -6.00 -6.54 -16.18
CA GLU A 170 -7.07 -5.75 -16.80
C GLU A 170 -7.34 -4.50 -15.95
N ALA A 171 -8.31 -3.67 -16.35
CA ALA A 171 -8.53 -2.36 -15.74
C ALA A 171 -8.68 -2.42 -14.21
N ASP A 172 -9.52 -3.33 -13.71
CA ASP A 172 -9.90 -3.48 -12.30
C ASP A 172 -9.78 -4.94 -11.81
N THR A 173 -9.24 -5.83 -12.65
CA THR A 173 -9.13 -7.26 -12.35
C THR A 173 -7.78 -7.84 -12.78
N VAL A 174 -7.36 -8.89 -12.08
CA VAL A 174 -6.24 -9.74 -12.47
C VAL A 174 -6.77 -11.10 -12.87
N VAL A 175 -6.55 -11.48 -14.11
CA VAL A 175 -6.98 -12.77 -14.66
C VAL A 175 -5.78 -13.72 -14.69
N VAL A 176 -5.81 -14.72 -13.82
CA VAL A 176 -4.78 -15.76 -13.73
C VAL A 176 -5.28 -17.00 -14.46
N LYS A 177 -4.69 -17.30 -15.61
CA LYS A 177 -5.00 -18.49 -16.38
C LYS A 177 -4.17 -19.66 -15.88
N MET A 178 -4.87 -20.72 -15.49
CA MET A 178 -4.25 -21.93 -14.99
C MET A 178 -4.02 -22.93 -16.13
N LYS A 179 -2.97 -23.75 -15.99
CA LYS A 179 -2.69 -24.90 -16.84
C LYS A 179 -2.63 -26.15 -15.98
N LEU A 180 -3.24 -27.23 -16.46
CA LEU A 180 -3.10 -28.53 -15.83
C LEU A 180 -1.71 -29.08 -16.12
N ARG A 181 -1.01 -29.47 -15.07
CA ARG A 181 0.28 -30.15 -15.18
C ARG A 181 -0.02 -31.65 -15.29
N LEU A 182 -0.36 -32.09 -16.50
CA LEU A 182 -0.49 -33.52 -16.80
C LEU A 182 0.93 -34.11 -16.82
N LYS A 183 1.15 -35.10 -15.95
CA LYS A 183 2.38 -35.91 -15.92
C LYS A 183 2.43 -36.84 -17.12
#